data_AF-A0A252EA67-F1
#
_entry.id   AF-A0A252EA67-F1
#
_cell.length_a   1.000
_cell.length_b   1.000
_cell.length_c   1.000
_cell.angle_alpha   90.00
_cell.angle_beta   90.00
_cell.angle_gamma   90.00
#
_symmetry.space_group_name_H-M   'P 1'
#
loop_
_entity.id
_entity.type
_entity.pdbx_description
1 polymer ?
#
loop_
_entity_poly.entity_id
_entity_poly.type
_entity_poly.pdbx_seq_one_letter_code
_entity_poly.pdbx_strand_id
1 'polypeptide(L)'
;MSYPQAPWKLQGYAIQTLHLVSIDRVRPLVPLELDIISVWPGKTAASVYLSYYGSGSELEYSELIVVPAVVSYQGKFGGWVSHIYVDHVDSMAGGREIWGLPKELADFDWEQGQRVTVRQGNRKLCTLNYGQQGMAWRQKLGASSFSAMGADLLIFPAQFESRLGLISSQLEVPAESPFSRIDFGQPFLTTRYEDLNLQVGAPEVVGQRKVEVGSYR
;
A
#
# COMPACT_ATOMS: atom_id res chain seq x y z
N MET A 1 -19.20 13.54 -10.18
CA MET A 1 -18.12 12.74 -9.57
C MET A 1 -18.43 12.67 -8.08
N SER A 2 -18.46 11.47 -7.50
CA SER A 2 -18.87 11.27 -6.09
C SER A 2 -17.70 11.32 -5.10
N TYR A 3 -16.47 11.36 -5.60
CA TYR A 3 -15.24 11.51 -4.81
C TYR A 3 -14.56 12.87 -5.10
N PRO A 4 -13.78 13.42 -4.15
CA PRO A 4 -13.10 14.71 -4.32
C PRO A 4 -11.89 14.60 -5.23
N GLN A 5 -11.44 15.74 -5.76
CA GLN A 5 -10.19 15.84 -6.53
C GLN A 5 -8.97 15.71 -5.60
N ALA A 6 -7.81 15.35 -6.15
CA ALA A 6 -6.56 15.41 -5.42
C ALA A 6 -6.20 16.88 -5.05
N PRO A 7 -5.48 17.12 -3.93
CA PRO A 7 -4.97 16.11 -3.00
C PRO A 7 -6.03 15.61 -2.02
N TRP A 8 -5.95 14.34 -1.63
CA TRP A 8 -6.79 13.81 -0.54
C TRP A 8 -6.14 14.01 0.81
N LYS A 9 -6.93 14.49 1.77
CA LYS A 9 -6.56 14.57 3.18
C LYS A 9 -7.29 13.48 3.95
N LEU A 10 -6.54 12.66 4.66
CA LEU A 10 -7.02 11.47 5.33
C LEU A 10 -6.54 11.51 6.79
N GLN A 11 -7.46 11.29 7.72
CA GLN A 11 -7.21 11.35 9.15
C GLN A 11 -7.62 10.04 9.81
N GLY A 12 -6.79 9.50 10.70
CA GLY A 12 -7.11 8.26 11.40
C GLY A 12 -5.89 7.57 11.98
N TYR A 13 -5.77 6.26 11.76
CA TYR A 13 -4.60 5.49 12.21
C TYR A 13 -4.21 4.45 11.18
N ALA A 14 -2.96 3.98 11.28
CA ALA A 14 -2.46 2.92 10.42
C ALA A 14 -1.44 2.03 11.10
N ILE A 15 -1.22 0.85 10.50
CA ILE A 15 -0.19 -0.09 10.86
C ILE A 15 0.54 -0.47 9.58
N GLN A 16 1.86 -0.28 9.58
CA GLN A 16 2.71 -0.64 8.45
C GLN A 16 3.70 -1.70 8.89
N THR A 17 3.77 -2.78 8.13
CA THR A 17 4.72 -3.86 8.32
C THR A 17 5.76 -3.84 7.21
N LEU A 18 7.03 -4.07 7.54
CA LEU A 18 8.13 -4.16 6.57
C LEU A 18 8.74 -5.56 6.55
N HIS A 19 9.06 -6.02 5.34
CA HIS A 19 9.48 -7.39 5.04
C HIS A 19 10.65 -7.42 4.07
N LEU A 20 11.46 -8.47 4.11
CA LEU A 20 12.51 -8.75 3.13
C LEU A 20 12.12 -9.92 2.23
N VAL A 21 11.74 -9.61 0.99
CA VAL A 21 11.18 -10.60 0.05
C VAL A 21 12.12 -10.85 -1.13
N SER A 22 11.97 -12.00 -1.79
CA SER A 22 12.78 -12.35 -2.97
C SER A 22 12.42 -11.49 -4.17
N ILE A 23 13.43 -10.88 -4.80
CA ILE A 23 13.24 -10.10 -6.04
C ILE A 23 12.59 -10.95 -7.12
N ASP A 24 13.07 -12.18 -7.33
CA ASP A 24 12.55 -13.08 -8.36
C ASP A 24 11.06 -13.39 -8.19
N ARG A 25 10.58 -13.46 -6.93
CA ARG A 25 9.17 -13.72 -6.63
C ARG A 25 8.28 -12.51 -6.90
N VAL A 26 8.78 -11.30 -6.65
CA VAL A 26 7.99 -10.06 -6.80
C VAL A 26 8.15 -9.40 -8.16
N ARG A 27 9.20 -9.72 -8.91
CA ARG A 27 9.47 -9.16 -10.24
C ARG A 27 8.26 -9.26 -11.20
N PRO A 28 7.48 -10.35 -11.26
CA PRO A 28 6.29 -10.42 -12.11
C PRO A 28 5.17 -9.44 -11.72
N LEU A 29 5.17 -8.93 -10.48
CA LEU A 29 4.17 -7.97 -10.00
C LEU A 29 4.56 -6.52 -10.32
N VAL A 30 5.80 -6.27 -10.75
CA VAL A 30 6.35 -4.93 -10.97
C VAL A 30 6.51 -4.69 -12.49
N PRO A 31 6.05 -3.56 -13.05
CA PRO A 31 6.30 -3.17 -14.44
C PRO A 31 7.77 -3.21 -14.83
N LEU A 32 8.09 -3.78 -16.00
CA LEU A 32 9.48 -4.04 -16.45
C LEU A 32 10.34 -2.78 -16.54
N GLU A 33 9.72 -1.61 -16.70
CA GLU A 33 10.38 -0.31 -16.77
C GLU A 33 10.94 0.13 -15.41
N LEU A 34 10.37 -0.38 -14.31
CA LEU A 34 10.78 -0.04 -12.95
C LEU A 34 11.92 -0.95 -12.50
N ASP A 35 13.02 -0.33 -12.08
CA ASP A 35 14.14 -1.01 -11.45
C ASP A 35 13.77 -1.35 -10.01
N ILE A 36 13.90 -2.63 -9.61
CA ILE A 36 13.69 -3.03 -8.21
C ILE A 36 14.96 -2.72 -7.43
N ILE A 37 14.81 -1.99 -6.32
CA ILE A 37 15.93 -1.67 -5.43
C ILE A 37 16.22 -2.88 -4.55
N SER A 38 17.44 -3.42 -4.68
CA SER A 38 17.95 -4.47 -3.79
C SER A 38 18.45 -3.86 -2.50
N VAL A 39 17.92 -4.30 -1.36
CA VAL A 39 18.39 -3.86 -0.02
C VAL A 39 19.30 -4.91 0.63
N TRP A 40 19.30 -6.12 0.09
CA TRP A 40 20.16 -7.25 0.45
C TRP A 40 20.31 -8.15 -0.78
N PRO A 41 21.39 -8.97 -0.94
CA PRO A 41 21.53 -9.86 -2.10
C PRO A 41 20.27 -10.67 -2.43
N GLY A 42 19.71 -10.44 -3.62
CA GLY A 42 18.49 -11.11 -4.12
C GLY A 42 17.19 -10.72 -3.42
N LYS A 43 17.21 -9.69 -2.56
CA LYS A 43 16.08 -9.29 -1.72
C LYS A 43 15.77 -7.80 -1.85
N THR A 44 14.49 -7.47 -1.83
CA THR A 44 13.97 -6.10 -1.77
C THR A 44 13.10 -5.90 -0.53
N ALA A 45 12.87 -4.64 -0.17
CA ALA A 45 11.94 -4.29 0.89
C ALA A 45 10.50 -4.30 0.35
N ALA A 46 9.61 -4.97 1.08
CA ALA A 46 8.18 -4.99 0.82
C ALA A 46 7.41 -4.50 2.04
N SER A 47 6.18 -4.05 1.83
CA SER A 47 5.34 -3.47 2.86
C SER A 47 3.89 -3.90 2.72
N VAL A 48 3.26 -4.17 3.86
CA VAL A 48 1.79 -4.23 3.99
C VAL A 48 1.36 -3.10 4.90
N TYR A 49 0.47 -2.25 4.42
CA TYR A 49 -0.06 -1.10 5.13
C TYR A 49 -1.57 -1.27 5.31
N LEU A 50 -2.04 -1.15 6.54
CA LEU A 50 -3.44 -1.27 6.93
C LEU A 50 -3.85 0.01 7.66
N SER A 51 -4.88 0.68 7.20
CA SER A 51 -5.35 1.94 7.79
C SER A 51 -6.86 1.98 7.95
N TYR A 52 -7.27 2.82 8.88
CA TYR A 52 -8.64 3.28 9.02
C TYR A 52 -8.63 4.80 8.98
N TYR A 53 -9.37 5.37 8.04
CA TYR A 53 -9.58 6.80 7.89
C TYR A 53 -10.99 7.15 8.36
N GLY A 54 -11.09 8.04 9.35
CA GLY A 54 -12.35 8.46 9.95
C GLY A 54 -12.59 9.96 9.79
N SER A 55 -13.36 10.52 10.72
CA SER A 55 -13.81 11.91 10.65
C SER A 55 -12.68 12.93 10.48
N GLY A 56 -12.93 13.91 9.61
CA GLY A 56 -11.94 14.89 9.17
C GLY A 56 -11.18 14.48 7.90
N SER A 57 -11.42 13.26 7.40
CA SER A 57 -10.98 12.82 6.08
C SER A 57 -11.91 13.34 4.97
N GLU A 58 -11.36 13.47 3.77
CA GLU A 58 -12.15 13.68 2.54
C GLU A 58 -13.13 12.53 2.27
N LEU A 59 -12.75 11.30 2.66
CA LEU A 59 -13.58 10.09 2.66
C LEU A 59 -13.22 9.24 3.89
N GLU A 60 -14.21 8.64 4.52
CA GLU A 60 -14.02 7.69 5.64
C GLU A 60 -14.06 6.25 5.11
N TYR A 61 -12.99 5.49 5.33
CA TYR A 61 -12.84 4.11 4.82
C TYR A 61 -11.63 3.40 5.45
N SER A 62 -11.63 2.08 5.41
CA SER A 62 -10.45 1.25 5.69
C SER A 62 -9.68 0.94 4.40
N GLU A 63 -8.37 0.78 4.51
CA GLU A 63 -7.51 0.48 3.36
C GLU A 63 -6.43 -0.54 3.70
N LEU A 64 -6.18 -1.44 2.74
CA LEU A 64 -5.05 -2.38 2.72
C LEU A 64 -4.22 -2.06 1.48
N ILE A 65 -2.94 -1.77 1.63
CA ILE A 65 -1.99 -1.55 0.52
C ILE A 65 -0.89 -2.60 0.58
N VAL A 66 -0.60 -3.22 -0.56
CA VAL A 66 0.46 -4.21 -0.74
C VAL A 66 1.51 -3.67 -1.71
N VAL A 67 2.67 -3.33 -1.14
CA VAL A 67 3.85 -2.87 -1.86
C VAL A 67 4.87 -4.01 -1.90
N PRO A 68 5.06 -4.71 -3.04
CA PRO A 68 5.91 -5.88 -3.07
C PRO A 68 7.40 -5.53 -3.23
N ALA A 69 7.71 -4.28 -3.61
CA ALA A 69 9.07 -3.81 -3.82
C ALA A 69 9.17 -2.28 -3.70
N VAL A 70 10.33 -1.82 -3.22
CA VAL A 70 10.81 -0.45 -3.47
C VAL A 70 11.44 -0.42 -4.85
N VAL A 71 11.08 0.58 -5.64
CA VAL A 71 11.46 0.70 -7.05
C VAL A 71 12.02 2.08 -7.35
N SER A 72 12.74 2.17 -8.47
CA SER A 72 13.16 3.44 -9.05
C SER A 72 12.86 3.53 -10.54
N TYR A 73 12.71 4.77 -11.00
CA TYR A 73 12.58 5.11 -12.41
C TYR A 73 13.13 6.51 -12.66
N GLN A 74 14.11 6.62 -13.56
CA GLN A 74 14.72 7.91 -13.94
C GLN A 74 15.12 8.80 -12.74
N GLY A 75 15.75 8.21 -11.72
CA GLY A 75 16.20 8.92 -10.51
C GLY A 75 15.12 9.21 -9.48
N LYS A 76 13.85 8.84 -9.73
CA LYS A 76 12.76 8.89 -8.74
C LYS A 76 12.64 7.55 -8.03
N PHE A 77 12.30 7.57 -6.74
CA PHE A 77 12.18 6.38 -5.89
C PHE A 77 10.80 6.33 -5.21
N GLY A 78 10.28 5.12 -4.98
CA GLY A 78 8.98 4.94 -4.34
C GLY A 78 8.59 3.47 -4.20
N GLY A 79 7.46 3.21 -3.55
CA GLY A 79 6.86 1.87 -3.52
C GLY A 79 6.01 1.60 -4.76
N TRP A 80 6.08 0.41 -5.34
CA TRP A 80 5.11 0.00 -6.35
C TRP A 80 3.85 -0.56 -5.68
N VAL A 81 2.66 -0.01 -5.96
CA VAL A 81 1.41 -0.54 -5.38
C VAL A 81 0.85 -1.64 -6.29
N SER A 82 1.02 -2.90 -5.88
CA SER A 82 0.58 -4.05 -6.68
C SER A 82 -0.88 -4.45 -6.40
N HIS A 83 -1.31 -4.33 -5.15
CA HIS A 83 -2.66 -4.63 -4.72
C HIS A 83 -3.08 -3.59 -3.69
N ILE A 84 -4.36 -3.23 -3.72
CA ILE A 84 -4.92 -2.29 -2.77
C ILE A 84 -6.41 -2.55 -2.64
N TYR A 85 -6.91 -2.59 -1.41
CA TYR A 85 -8.30 -2.92 -1.12
C TYR A 85 -8.90 -1.89 -0.17
N VAL A 86 -10.18 -1.58 -0.36
CA VAL A 86 -10.92 -0.59 0.44
C VAL A 86 -12.35 -1.06 0.70
N ASP A 87 -12.99 -0.54 1.74
CA ASP A 87 -14.41 -0.81 2.05
C ASP A 87 -15.38 0.25 1.49
N HIS A 88 -14.88 1.26 0.76
CA HIS A 88 -15.70 2.38 0.24
C HIS A 88 -15.63 2.54 -1.28
N VAL A 89 -16.81 2.58 -1.93
CA VAL A 89 -16.95 2.64 -3.39
C VAL A 89 -16.32 3.89 -4.01
N ASP A 90 -16.50 5.05 -3.39
CA ASP A 90 -15.92 6.31 -3.89
C ASP A 90 -14.40 6.35 -3.72
N SER A 91 -13.85 5.72 -2.67
CA SER A 91 -12.40 5.55 -2.51
C SER A 91 -11.84 4.66 -3.61
N MET A 92 -12.54 3.56 -3.95
CA MET A 92 -12.17 2.68 -5.05
C MET A 92 -12.18 3.43 -6.39
N ALA A 93 -13.27 4.14 -6.69
CA ALA A 93 -13.42 4.87 -7.95
C ALA A 93 -12.36 5.98 -8.08
N GLY A 94 -12.22 6.85 -7.07
CA GLY A 94 -11.22 7.91 -7.07
C GLY A 94 -9.78 7.37 -7.12
N GLY A 95 -9.49 6.28 -6.40
CA GLY A 95 -8.21 5.57 -6.47
C GLY A 95 -7.81 5.17 -7.89
N ARG A 96 -8.76 4.61 -8.63
CA ARG A 96 -8.57 4.15 -10.02
C ARG A 96 -8.47 5.32 -10.99
N GLU A 97 -9.36 6.30 -10.88
CA GLU A 97 -9.50 7.38 -11.86
C GLU A 97 -8.47 8.49 -11.68
N ILE A 98 -8.06 8.78 -10.44
CA ILE A 98 -7.06 9.82 -10.16
C ILE A 98 -5.64 9.22 -10.20
N TRP A 99 -5.39 8.14 -9.44
CA TRP A 99 -4.04 7.60 -9.24
C TRP A 99 -3.72 6.34 -10.02
N GLY A 100 -4.64 5.77 -10.82
CA GLY A 100 -4.38 4.50 -11.51
C GLY A 100 -4.12 3.34 -10.54
N LEU A 101 -4.62 3.41 -9.31
CA LEU A 101 -4.43 2.36 -8.32
C LEU A 101 -5.40 1.21 -8.60
N PRO A 102 -4.95 -0.07 -8.53
CA PRO A 102 -5.81 -1.23 -8.78
C PRO A 102 -6.69 -1.53 -7.56
N LYS A 103 -7.43 -0.53 -7.05
CA LYS A 103 -8.28 -0.66 -5.87
C LYS A 103 -9.39 -1.66 -6.13
N GLU A 104 -9.66 -2.54 -5.17
CA GLU A 104 -10.80 -3.43 -5.17
C GLU A 104 -11.56 -3.31 -3.85
N LEU A 105 -12.84 -3.71 -3.84
CA LEU A 105 -13.62 -3.75 -2.59
C LEU A 105 -13.21 -4.93 -1.72
N ALA A 106 -13.16 -4.71 -0.41
CA ALA A 106 -12.96 -5.71 0.62
C ALA A 106 -13.61 -5.27 1.94
N ASP A 107 -13.89 -6.23 2.80
CA ASP A 107 -14.40 -6.04 4.16
C ASP A 107 -13.23 -6.05 5.16
N PHE A 108 -13.29 -5.14 6.13
CA PHE A 108 -12.29 -4.98 7.18
C PHE A 108 -12.94 -5.21 8.55
N ASP A 109 -12.38 -6.15 9.29
CA ASP A 109 -12.80 -6.46 10.65
C ASP A 109 -11.69 -6.04 11.62
N TRP A 110 -11.88 -4.87 12.25
CA TRP A 110 -10.95 -4.28 13.20
C TRP A 110 -11.32 -4.69 14.64
N GLU A 111 -10.57 -5.63 15.20
CA GLU A 111 -10.60 -5.94 16.64
C GLU A 111 -9.67 -4.95 17.37
N GLN A 112 -10.29 -3.97 18.05
CA GLN A 112 -9.58 -2.80 18.60
C GLN A 112 -8.29 -3.18 19.36
N GLY A 113 -7.17 -2.64 18.87
CA GLY A 113 -5.86 -2.78 19.51
C GLY A 113 -5.23 -4.17 19.43
N GLN A 114 -5.78 -5.12 18.67
CA GLN A 114 -5.30 -6.51 18.70
C GLN A 114 -5.14 -7.11 17.31
N ARG A 115 -6.12 -6.93 16.43
CA ARG A 115 -6.15 -7.61 15.15
C ARG A 115 -6.92 -6.82 14.10
N VAL A 116 -6.50 -6.95 12.85
CA VAL A 116 -7.35 -6.67 11.69
C VAL A 116 -7.39 -7.88 10.76
N THR A 117 -8.58 -8.23 10.29
CA THR A 117 -8.78 -9.25 9.25
C THR A 117 -9.42 -8.61 8.03
N VAL A 118 -8.83 -8.86 6.85
CA VAL A 118 -9.35 -8.35 5.58
C VAL A 118 -9.88 -9.51 4.74
N ARG A 119 -11.09 -9.36 4.22
CA ARG A 119 -11.77 -10.37 3.38
C ARG A 119 -12.31 -9.75 2.11
N GLN A 120 -12.34 -10.50 1.03
CA GLN A 120 -13.08 -10.14 -0.18
C GLN A 120 -14.08 -11.26 -0.47
N GLY A 121 -15.35 -11.02 -0.11
CA GLY A 121 -16.35 -12.08 -0.02
C GLY A 121 -15.89 -13.19 0.93
N ASN A 122 -15.92 -14.44 0.47
CA ASN A 122 -15.51 -15.59 1.28
C ASN A 122 -14.00 -15.80 1.36
N ARG A 123 -13.20 -15.03 0.60
CA ARG A 123 -11.74 -15.18 0.56
C ARG A 123 -11.09 -14.28 1.61
N LYS A 124 -10.31 -14.87 2.53
CA LYS A 124 -9.46 -14.10 3.44
C LYS A 124 -8.21 -13.62 2.68
N LEU A 125 -7.94 -12.31 2.72
CA LEU A 125 -6.78 -11.71 2.07
C LEU A 125 -5.56 -11.71 2.99
N CYS A 126 -5.74 -11.27 4.24
CA CYS A 126 -4.74 -11.35 5.29
C CYS A 126 -5.37 -11.18 6.68
N THR A 127 -4.63 -11.59 7.70
CA THR A 127 -4.86 -11.21 9.09
C THR A 127 -3.57 -10.62 9.65
N LEU A 128 -3.65 -9.48 10.31
CA LEU A 128 -2.53 -8.90 11.06
C LEU A 128 -2.90 -8.90 12.54
N ASN A 129 -2.18 -9.68 13.34
CA ASN A 129 -2.21 -9.55 14.80
C ASN A 129 -1.11 -8.57 15.20
N TYR A 130 -1.36 -7.68 16.16
CA TYR A 130 -0.40 -6.66 16.52
C TYR A 130 -0.49 -6.29 17.99
N GLY A 131 0.66 -5.92 18.56
CA GLY A 131 0.79 -5.54 19.96
C GLY A 131 0.34 -4.11 20.23
N GLN A 132 0.21 -3.81 21.52
CA GLN A 132 -0.03 -2.46 21.99
C GLN A 132 1.21 -1.58 21.75
N GLN A 133 0.95 -0.31 21.50
CA GLN A 133 2.00 0.69 21.34
C GLN A 133 2.49 1.16 22.70
N GLY A 134 3.82 1.07 22.89
CA GLY A 134 4.50 1.71 24.02
C GLY A 134 4.76 3.18 23.74
N MET A 135 6.03 3.56 23.64
CA MET A 135 6.41 4.94 23.34
C MET A 135 6.05 5.33 21.90
N ALA A 136 5.60 6.57 21.75
CA ALA A 136 5.18 7.16 20.50
C ALA A 136 5.74 8.59 20.38
N TRP A 137 6.26 8.95 19.22
CA TRP A 137 6.79 10.29 18.95
C TRP A 137 6.16 10.88 17.71
N ARG A 138 5.84 12.19 17.78
CA ARG A 138 5.31 12.92 16.64
C ARG A 138 6.39 13.03 15.57
N GLN A 139 6.08 12.60 14.35
CA GLN A 139 6.97 12.64 13.20
C GLN A 139 6.21 13.17 12.00
N LYS A 140 6.93 13.92 11.14
CA LYS A 140 6.46 14.33 9.82
C LYS A 140 7.40 13.73 8.78
N LEU A 141 6.86 12.89 7.92
CA LEU A 141 7.61 12.14 6.92
C LEU A 141 6.89 12.22 5.57
N GLY A 142 7.58 11.79 4.52
CA GLY A 142 7.01 11.67 3.19
C GLY A 142 7.55 10.43 2.49
N ALA A 143 6.72 9.89 1.60
CA ALA A 143 7.08 8.80 0.70
C ALA A 143 6.43 9.04 -0.66
N SER A 144 6.92 8.37 -1.69
CA SER A 144 6.28 8.37 -3.00
C SER A 144 5.86 6.96 -3.38
N SER A 145 4.78 6.86 -4.15
CA SER A 145 4.33 5.59 -4.71
C SER A 145 4.24 5.68 -6.22
N PHE A 146 4.54 4.56 -6.87
CA PHE A 146 4.32 4.34 -8.29
C PHE A 146 3.05 3.54 -8.50
N SER A 147 2.35 3.87 -9.58
CA SER A 147 1.17 3.18 -10.09
C SER A 147 1.14 3.32 -11.62
N ALA A 148 0.11 2.79 -12.28
CA ALA A 148 -0.03 2.94 -13.72
C ALA A 148 -1.48 3.08 -14.17
N MET A 149 -1.69 3.93 -15.17
CA MET A 149 -3.01 4.20 -15.74
C MET A 149 -2.93 4.08 -17.26
N GLY A 150 -3.49 3.00 -17.82
CA GLY A 150 -3.30 2.69 -19.23
C GLY A 150 -1.80 2.51 -19.57
N ALA A 151 -1.28 3.24 -20.54
CA ALA A 151 0.15 3.22 -20.85
C ALA A 151 0.99 4.08 -19.89
N ASP A 152 0.38 5.02 -19.15
CA ASP A 152 1.12 5.95 -18.30
C ASP A 152 1.66 5.27 -17.04
N LEU A 153 2.94 5.51 -16.77
CA LEU A 153 3.55 5.27 -15.46
C LEU A 153 3.45 6.54 -14.63
N LEU A 154 2.87 6.42 -13.44
CA LEU A 154 2.59 7.54 -12.55
C LEU A 154 3.48 7.50 -11.31
N ILE A 155 3.78 8.67 -10.75
CA ILE A 155 4.30 8.81 -9.39
C ILE A 155 3.45 9.83 -8.62
N PHE A 156 3.22 9.61 -7.34
CA PHE A 156 2.56 10.60 -6.48
C PHE A 156 3.18 10.64 -5.08
N PRO A 157 3.31 11.83 -4.48
CA PRO A 157 3.82 11.98 -3.13
C PRO A 157 2.72 11.75 -2.10
N ALA A 158 3.09 11.18 -0.97
CA ALA A 158 2.31 11.11 0.25
C ALA A 158 3.11 11.77 1.37
N GLN A 159 2.52 12.78 2.02
CA GLN A 159 3.08 13.40 3.22
C GLN A 159 2.23 13.01 4.41
N PHE A 160 2.86 12.63 5.52
CA PHE A 160 2.12 12.27 6.70
C PHE A 160 2.74 12.83 7.97
N GLU A 161 1.88 13.24 8.88
CA GLU A 161 2.21 13.57 10.25
C GLU A 161 1.47 12.60 11.18
N SER A 162 2.18 11.96 12.11
CA SER A 162 1.57 10.99 13.03
C SER A 162 2.43 10.81 14.28
N ARG A 163 1.85 10.21 15.32
CA ARG A 163 2.59 9.68 16.46
C ARG A 163 3.02 8.25 16.13
N LEU A 164 4.27 8.11 15.71
CA LEU A 164 4.84 6.82 15.34
C LEU A 164 5.32 6.07 16.57
N GLY A 165 4.96 4.79 16.67
CA GLY A 165 5.52 3.86 17.64
C GLY A 165 5.83 2.52 17.01
N LEU A 166 6.81 1.83 17.58
CA LEU A 166 7.15 0.46 17.19
C LEU A 166 6.26 -0.51 17.96
N ILE A 167 5.75 -1.51 17.26
CA ILE A 167 4.94 -2.58 17.84
C ILE A 167 5.41 -3.94 17.34
N SER A 168 5.11 -4.99 18.10
CA SER A 168 5.19 -6.35 17.59
C SER A 168 4.00 -6.62 16.66
N SER A 169 4.19 -7.50 15.68
CA SER A 169 3.08 -7.99 14.87
C SER A 169 3.36 -9.37 14.29
N GLN A 170 2.29 -10.01 13.84
CA GLN A 170 2.31 -11.24 13.09
C GLN A 170 1.37 -11.10 11.90
N LEU A 171 1.94 -11.20 10.69
CA LEU A 171 1.17 -11.16 9.45
C LEU A 171 0.90 -12.59 8.98
N GLU A 172 -0.37 -12.90 8.73
CA GLU A 172 -0.83 -14.12 8.10
C GLU A 172 -1.42 -13.79 6.73
N VAL A 173 -0.86 -14.38 5.67
CA VAL A 173 -1.38 -14.29 4.30
C VAL A 173 -1.76 -15.70 3.85
N PRO A 174 -3.06 -16.02 3.71
CA PRO A 174 -3.51 -17.32 3.24
C PRO A 174 -3.02 -17.63 1.83
N ALA A 175 -2.87 -18.92 1.49
CA ALA A 175 -2.36 -19.35 0.19
C ALA A 175 -3.25 -18.90 -0.99
N GLU A 176 -4.56 -18.79 -0.75
CA GLU A 176 -5.56 -18.31 -1.69
C GLU A 176 -5.57 -16.79 -1.89
N SER A 177 -4.85 -16.03 -1.06
CA SER A 177 -4.73 -14.58 -1.21
C SER A 177 -4.05 -14.24 -2.53
N PRO A 178 -4.53 -13.23 -3.30
CA PRO A 178 -3.93 -12.82 -4.58
C PRO A 178 -2.44 -12.49 -4.50
N PHE A 179 -1.98 -12.07 -3.32
CA PHE A 179 -0.61 -11.66 -3.06
C PHE A 179 0.19 -12.68 -2.22
N SER A 180 -0.30 -13.92 -2.07
CA SER A 180 0.38 -14.99 -1.31
C SER A 180 1.76 -15.33 -1.87
N ARG A 181 1.92 -15.24 -3.20
CA ARG A 181 3.18 -15.54 -3.92
C ARG A 181 4.35 -14.63 -3.55
N ILE A 182 4.08 -13.45 -2.96
CA ILE A 182 5.14 -12.56 -2.47
C ILE A 182 5.96 -13.25 -1.38
N ASP A 183 5.32 -14.12 -0.58
CA ASP A 183 5.91 -14.78 0.59
C ASP A 183 6.60 -13.78 1.52
N PHE A 184 5.78 -12.96 2.18
CA PHE A 184 6.24 -11.91 3.08
C PHE A 184 7.11 -12.43 4.23
N GLY A 185 6.91 -13.68 4.66
CA GLY A 185 7.40 -14.14 5.94
C GLY A 185 6.78 -13.33 7.09
N GLN A 186 7.49 -13.24 8.21
CA GLN A 186 7.10 -12.36 9.31
C GLN A 186 7.83 -11.00 9.21
N PRO A 187 7.19 -9.90 9.62
CA PRO A 187 7.78 -8.59 9.51
C PRO A 187 8.99 -8.43 10.41
N PHE A 188 10.05 -7.82 9.89
CA PHE A 188 11.22 -7.46 10.70
C PHE A 188 11.01 -6.11 11.44
N LEU A 189 10.08 -5.29 10.96
CA LEU A 189 9.71 -4.02 11.57
C LEU A 189 8.21 -3.78 11.39
N THR A 190 7.55 -3.29 12.43
CA THR A 190 6.16 -2.80 12.35
C THR A 190 6.03 -1.46 13.06
N THR A 191 5.43 -0.50 12.37
CA THR A 191 5.16 0.85 12.85
C THR A 191 3.66 1.06 12.95
N ARG A 192 3.22 1.65 14.06
CA ARG A 192 1.86 2.15 14.25
C ARG A 192 1.84 3.66 14.17
N TYR A 193 0.85 4.18 13.46
CA TYR A 193 0.65 5.58 13.15
C TYR A 193 -0.63 5.99 13.88
N GLU A 194 -0.48 6.61 15.04
CA GLU A 194 -1.60 7.21 15.77
C GLU A 194 -1.75 8.68 15.38
N ASP A 195 -2.97 9.22 15.49
CA ASP A 195 -3.30 10.61 15.12
C ASP A 195 -2.75 10.96 13.71
N LEU A 196 -2.90 10.02 12.77
CA LEU A 196 -2.37 10.13 11.41
C LEU A 196 -3.13 11.24 10.69
N ASN A 197 -2.38 12.18 10.12
CA ASN A 197 -2.82 13.12 9.11
C ASN A 197 -2.00 12.87 7.84
N LEU A 198 -2.64 12.30 6.83
CA LEU A 198 -2.04 11.90 5.57
C LEU A 198 -2.58 12.79 4.45
N GLN A 199 -1.67 13.35 3.66
CA GLN A 199 -2.00 14.06 2.43
C GLN A 199 -1.41 13.32 1.23
N VAL A 200 -2.28 12.87 0.32
CA VAL A 200 -1.89 12.21 -0.93
C VAL A 200 -1.99 13.23 -2.07
N GLY A 201 -0.85 13.56 -2.66
CA GLY A 201 -0.73 14.53 -3.74
C GLY A 201 -1.31 14.03 -5.06
N ALA A 202 -1.53 14.95 -5.99
CA ALA A 202 -1.88 14.61 -7.37
C ALA A 202 -0.74 13.81 -8.02
N PRO A 203 -1.06 12.84 -8.91
CA PRO A 203 -0.05 12.09 -9.63
C PRO A 203 0.55 12.89 -10.79
N GLU A 204 1.80 12.58 -11.08
CA GLU A 204 2.52 13.05 -12.25
C GLU A 204 2.82 11.85 -13.16
N VAL A 205 2.62 12.02 -14.46
CA VAL A 205 3.11 11.06 -15.45
C VAL A 205 4.64 11.19 -15.53
N VAL A 206 5.34 10.08 -15.33
CA VAL A 206 6.81 10.04 -15.36
C VAL A 206 7.36 9.21 -16.51
N GLY A 207 6.54 8.36 -17.11
CA GLY A 207 6.96 7.53 -18.22
C GLY A 207 5.79 6.80 -18.86
N GLN A 208 6.12 5.89 -19.76
CA GLN A 208 5.19 4.99 -20.43
C GLN A 208 5.61 3.55 -20.17
N ARG A 209 4.65 2.69 -19.90
CA ARG A 209 4.82 1.24 -19.88
C ARG A 209 4.94 0.75 -21.32
N LYS A 210 5.83 -0.21 -21.55
CA LYS A 210 5.87 -0.95 -22.80
C LYS A 210 4.62 -1.81 -22.85
N VAL A 211 3.74 -1.54 -23.81
CA VAL A 211 2.60 -2.42 -24.09
C VAL A 211 3.16 -3.78 -24.49
N GLU A 212 2.77 -4.85 -23.78
CA GLU A 212 2.97 -6.19 -24.31
C GLU A 212 2.14 -6.28 -25.60
N VAL A 213 2.82 -6.17 -26.74
CA VAL A 213 2.21 -6.47 -28.03
C VAL A 213 1.93 -7.97 -28.02
N GLY A 214 0.72 -8.32 -27.61
CA GLY A 214 0.19 -9.66 -27.78
C GLY A 214 0.39 -10.06 -29.24
N SER A 215 1.26 -11.03 -29.45
CA SER A 215 1.51 -11.61 -30.76
C SER A 215 0.28 -12.40 -31.16
N TYR A 216 -0.67 -11.73 -31.81
CA TYR A 216 -1.67 -12.42 -32.61
C TYR A 216 -0.95 -12.99 -33.83
N ARG A 217 -0.69 -14.30 -33.79
CA ARG A 217 -0.59 -15.15 -34.98
C ARG A 217 -1.92 -15.82 -35.21
#